data_AF-A0A963JF13-F1
#
_entry.id   AF-A0A963JF13-F1
#
_cell.length_a   1.000
_cell.length_b   1.000
_cell.length_c   1.000
_cell.angle_alpha   90.00
_cell.angle_beta   90.00
_cell.angle_gamma   90.00
#
_symmetry.space_group_name_H-M   'P 1'
#
loop_
_entity.id
_entity.type
_entity.pdbx_description
1 polymer ?
#
loop_
_entity_poly.entity_id
_entity_poly.type
_entity_poly.pdbx_seq_one_letter_code
_entity_poly.pdbx_strand_id
1 'polypeptide(L)'
;AIAAGAAGIDRCPPGGAEGIARLARLTGLAPRPLDPAHGVEGPRAVALVDEAGCTGCTLCIKACPVDCIVGATRQMHTVIDAECTGCALCVPACPVDCIAMRPVTGDRTGWAAWSEVQADAARQRYVWHGERLARQQREHDARMAARASARLTALQVPRGAGDA
;
A
#
# COMPACT_ATOMS: atom_id res chain seq x y z
N ALA A 1 -0.59 16.74 -6.23
CA ALA A 1 -0.81 17.30 -7.58
C ALA A 1 -1.89 18.40 -7.57
N ILE A 2 -3.14 18.09 -7.21
CA ILE A 2 -4.25 19.08 -7.20
C ILE A 2 -3.97 20.28 -6.28
N ALA A 3 -3.58 20.05 -5.02
CA ALA A 3 -3.29 21.13 -4.06
C ALA A 3 -2.14 22.06 -4.52
N ALA A 4 -1.25 21.57 -5.39
CA ALA A 4 -0.15 22.34 -5.95
C ALA A 4 -0.49 22.96 -7.32
N GLY A 5 -1.74 22.85 -7.79
CA GLY A 5 -2.17 23.33 -9.11
C GLY A 5 -1.64 22.53 -10.32
N ALA A 6 -0.93 21.42 -10.09
CA ALA A 6 -0.30 20.62 -11.15
C ALA A 6 -1.26 19.64 -11.85
N ALA A 7 -2.47 19.45 -11.33
CA ALA A 7 -3.49 18.57 -11.91
C ALA A 7 -4.90 19.12 -11.67
N GLY A 8 -5.80 18.86 -12.62
CA GLY A 8 -7.22 19.16 -12.49
C GLY A 8 -7.92 18.24 -11.48
N ILE A 9 -9.09 18.68 -10.99
CA ILE A 9 -9.93 17.93 -10.04
C ILE A 9 -10.68 16.75 -10.68
N ASP A 10 -10.63 16.64 -12.00
CA ASP A 10 -11.34 15.74 -12.90
C ASP A 10 -10.51 14.54 -13.37
N ARG A 11 -9.37 14.25 -12.71
CA ARG A 11 -8.41 13.21 -13.15
C ARG A 11 -8.40 11.96 -12.28
N CYS A 12 -9.40 11.78 -11.43
CA CYS A 12 -9.49 10.64 -10.51
C CYS A 12 -10.71 9.76 -10.85
N PRO A 13 -10.56 8.77 -11.77
CA PRO A 13 -11.66 7.88 -12.14
C PRO A 13 -12.37 7.17 -10.98
N PRO A 14 -11.68 6.62 -9.95
CA PRO A 14 -12.37 5.98 -8.83
C PRO A 14 -13.12 6.99 -7.94
N GLY A 15 -12.84 8.29 -8.05
CA GLY A 15 -13.61 9.32 -7.36
C GLY A 15 -14.95 9.62 -8.04
N GLY A 16 -15.04 9.41 -9.36
CA GLY A 16 -16.24 9.68 -10.14
C GLY A 16 -16.73 11.12 -10.08
N ALA A 17 -17.96 11.35 -10.55
CA ALA A 17 -18.58 12.67 -10.54
C ALA A 17 -18.71 13.27 -9.12
N GLU A 18 -19.06 12.44 -8.14
CA GLU A 18 -19.19 12.85 -6.74
C GLU A 18 -17.84 13.29 -6.14
N GLY A 19 -16.74 12.60 -6.49
CA GLY A 19 -15.39 12.99 -6.09
C GLY A 19 -14.99 14.35 -6.66
N ILE A 20 -15.32 14.60 -7.92
CA ILE A 20 -15.09 15.91 -8.57
C ILE A 20 -15.89 17.00 -7.86
N ALA A 21 -17.16 16.77 -7.55
CA ALA A 21 -18.00 17.73 -6.83
C ALA A 21 -17.45 18.04 -5.43
N ARG A 22 -16.95 17.03 -4.71
CA ARG A 22 -16.29 17.21 -3.41
C ARG A 22 -15.02 18.06 -3.53
N LEU A 23 -14.18 17.78 -4.51
CA LEU A 23 -12.96 18.54 -4.76
C LEU A 23 -13.23 19.98 -5.20
N ALA A 24 -14.24 20.21 -6.03
CA ALA A 24 -14.70 21.54 -6.43
C ALA A 24 -15.04 22.41 -5.22
N ARG A 25 -15.81 21.85 -4.25
CA ARG A 25 -16.13 22.55 -3.00
C ARG A 25 -14.91 22.91 -2.16
N LEU A 26 -13.90 22.04 -2.12
CA LEU A 26 -12.68 22.24 -1.34
C LEU A 26 -11.69 23.21 -2.00
N THR A 27 -11.66 23.24 -3.33
CA THR A 27 -10.66 23.99 -4.10
C THR A 27 -11.20 25.31 -4.66
N GLY A 28 -12.52 25.51 -4.67
CA GLY A 28 -13.17 26.65 -5.32
C GLY A 28 -13.18 26.57 -6.85
N LEU A 29 -12.69 25.48 -7.44
CA LEU A 29 -12.68 25.27 -8.88
C LEU A 29 -14.07 24.84 -9.38
N ALA A 30 -14.44 25.25 -10.59
CA ALA A 30 -15.66 24.79 -11.22
C ALA A 30 -15.60 23.28 -11.52
N PRO A 31 -16.65 22.50 -11.22
CA PRO A 31 -16.68 21.08 -11.55
C PRO A 31 -16.67 20.86 -13.07
N ARG A 32 -15.98 19.82 -13.52
CA ARG A 32 -15.91 19.39 -14.92
C ARG A 32 -16.16 17.88 -15.03
N PRO A 33 -16.56 17.36 -16.19
CA PRO A 33 -16.64 15.91 -16.40
C PRO A 33 -15.29 15.23 -16.15
N LEU A 34 -15.32 13.96 -15.74
CA LEU A 34 -14.11 13.15 -15.61
C LEU A 34 -13.33 13.14 -16.92
N ASP A 35 -12.02 13.38 -16.84
CA ASP A 35 -11.11 13.38 -17.98
C ASP A 35 -10.84 11.92 -18.44
N PRO A 36 -11.35 11.50 -19.61
CA PRO A 36 -11.22 10.13 -20.08
C PRO A 36 -9.77 9.75 -20.39
N ALA A 37 -8.86 10.72 -20.58
CA ALA A 37 -7.44 10.44 -20.75
C ALA A 37 -6.79 9.83 -19.51
N HIS A 38 -7.42 9.96 -18.34
CA HIS A 38 -6.92 9.43 -17.07
C HIS A 38 -7.66 8.15 -16.62
N GLY A 39 -8.56 7.63 -17.46
CA GLY A 39 -9.31 6.39 -17.22
C GLY A 39 -10.81 6.62 -17.13
N VAL A 40 -11.53 5.53 -16.87
CA VAL A 40 -12.99 5.50 -16.76
C VAL A 40 -13.41 5.15 -15.34
N GLU A 41 -14.49 5.76 -14.88
CA GLU A 41 -15.12 5.36 -13.62
C GLU A 41 -15.65 3.93 -13.77
N GLY A 42 -15.38 3.09 -12.77
CA GLY A 42 -15.72 1.68 -12.80
C GLY A 42 -15.96 1.12 -11.40
N PRO A 43 -16.38 -0.15 -11.33
CA PRO A 43 -16.63 -0.80 -10.06
C PRO A 43 -15.34 -0.97 -9.26
N ARG A 44 -15.48 -1.00 -7.94
CA ARG A 44 -14.35 -1.28 -7.05
C ARG A 44 -13.94 -2.74 -7.22
N ALA A 45 -12.64 -2.95 -7.38
CA ALA A 45 -12.03 -4.25 -7.45
C ALA A 45 -11.17 -4.56 -6.22
N VAL A 46 -11.05 -5.83 -5.88
CA VAL A 46 -10.12 -6.33 -4.85
C VAL A 46 -9.07 -7.22 -5.50
N ALA A 47 -7.91 -7.35 -4.86
CA ALA A 47 -6.87 -8.24 -5.33
C ALA A 47 -7.26 -9.70 -5.05
N LEU A 48 -7.00 -10.59 -6.01
CA LEU A 48 -7.14 -12.04 -5.88
C LEU A 48 -5.80 -12.66 -6.24
N VAL A 49 -5.29 -13.53 -5.37
CA VAL A 49 -4.05 -14.29 -5.62
C VAL A 49 -4.42 -15.64 -6.22
N ASP A 50 -3.81 -15.99 -7.34
CA ASP A 50 -3.89 -17.34 -7.90
C ASP A 50 -2.99 -18.29 -7.10
N GLU A 51 -3.62 -19.31 -6.50
CA GLU A 51 -2.98 -20.33 -5.69
C GLU A 51 -1.92 -21.11 -6.47
N ALA A 52 -2.21 -21.47 -7.73
CA ALA A 52 -1.31 -22.28 -8.54
C ALA A 52 -0.01 -21.56 -8.90
N GLY A 53 -0.07 -20.22 -9.02
CA GLY A 53 1.09 -19.38 -9.34
C GLY A 53 1.86 -18.87 -8.12
N CYS A 54 1.26 -18.87 -6.92
CA CYS A 54 1.87 -18.23 -5.76
C CYS A 54 3.09 -18.98 -5.23
N THR A 55 4.24 -18.31 -5.17
CA THR A 55 5.50 -18.90 -4.66
C THR A 55 5.79 -18.60 -3.18
N GLY A 56 4.93 -17.82 -2.51
CA GLY A 56 5.15 -17.44 -1.11
C GLY A 56 6.36 -16.50 -0.91
N CYS A 57 6.63 -15.60 -1.86
CA CYS A 57 7.79 -14.68 -1.83
C CYS A 57 7.67 -13.49 -0.85
N THR A 58 6.49 -13.24 -0.28
CA THR A 58 6.13 -12.15 0.65
C THR A 58 6.22 -10.71 0.12
N LEU A 59 6.53 -10.49 -1.17
CA LEU A 59 6.66 -9.13 -1.71
C LEU A 59 5.32 -8.38 -1.75
N CYS A 60 4.23 -9.07 -2.08
CA CYS A 60 2.89 -8.47 -2.08
C CYS A 60 2.46 -8.02 -0.67
N ILE A 61 2.85 -8.74 0.39
CA ILE A 61 2.58 -8.35 1.79
C ILE A 61 3.25 -7.01 2.10
N LYS A 62 4.52 -6.84 1.70
CA LYS A 62 5.26 -5.58 1.92
C LYS A 62 4.68 -4.41 1.12
N ALA A 63 4.11 -4.69 -0.05
CA ALA A 63 3.48 -3.67 -0.90
C ALA A 63 2.08 -3.27 -0.42
N CYS A 64 1.42 -4.08 0.41
CA CYS A 64 0.06 -3.81 0.86
C CYS A 64 0.06 -2.71 1.94
N PRO A 65 -0.53 -1.54 1.68
CA PRO A 65 -0.47 -0.40 2.60
C PRO A 65 -1.45 -0.52 3.77
N VAL A 66 -2.32 -1.53 3.77
CA VAL A 66 -3.38 -1.75 4.78
C VAL A 66 -3.29 -3.13 5.43
N ASP A 67 -2.18 -3.86 5.20
CA ASP A 67 -1.95 -5.20 5.76
C ASP A 67 -3.04 -6.24 5.48
N CYS A 68 -3.79 -6.10 4.38
CA CYS A 68 -4.88 -7.04 4.04
C CYS A 68 -4.41 -8.36 3.40
N ILE A 69 -3.11 -8.57 3.21
CA ILE A 69 -2.56 -9.79 2.61
C ILE A 69 -1.92 -10.64 3.70
N VAL A 70 -2.35 -11.88 3.81
CA VAL A 70 -1.94 -12.82 4.86
C VAL A 70 -1.25 -14.03 4.24
N GLY A 71 -0.22 -14.53 4.91
CA GLY A 71 0.50 -15.74 4.53
C GLY A 71 1.91 -15.71 5.09
N ALA A 72 2.75 -16.66 4.66
CA ALA A 72 4.11 -16.80 5.16
C ALA A 72 5.08 -17.17 4.03
N THR A 73 6.37 -17.07 4.33
CA THR A 73 7.42 -17.48 3.39
C THR A 73 7.20 -18.92 2.93
N ARG A 74 7.22 -19.13 1.61
CA ARG A 74 6.94 -20.44 0.95
C ARG A 74 5.55 -21.02 1.25
N GLN A 75 4.58 -20.18 1.62
CA GLN A 75 3.18 -20.53 1.74
C GLN A 75 2.35 -19.63 0.83
N MET A 76 1.17 -20.10 0.43
CA MET A 76 0.24 -19.27 -0.34
C MET A 76 -0.14 -18.02 0.45
N HIS A 77 -0.28 -16.89 -0.26
CA HIS A 77 -0.85 -15.69 0.31
C HIS A 77 -2.31 -15.52 -0.11
N THR A 78 -3.12 -14.98 0.79
CA THR A 78 -4.54 -14.71 0.57
C THR A 78 -4.85 -13.25 0.91
N VAL A 79 -5.80 -12.66 0.20
CA VAL A 79 -6.30 -11.31 0.44
C VAL A 79 -7.55 -11.39 1.33
N ILE A 80 -7.62 -10.55 2.36
CA ILE A 80 -8.86 -10.31 3.11
C ILE A 80 -9.66 -9.27 2.33
N ASP A 81 -10.62 -9.73 1.51
CA ASP A 81 -11.38 -8.89 0.58
C ASP A 81 -12.06 -7.69 1.26
N ALA A 82 -12.57 -7.89 2.48
CA ALA A 82 -13.24 -6.84 3.26
C ALA A 82 -12.30 -5.67 3.62
N GLU A 83 -10.99 -5.93 3.68
CA GLU A 83 -9.97 -4.95 4.06
C GLU A 83 -9.21 -4.38 2.87
N CYS A 84 -9.25 -5.07 1.72
CA CYS A 84 -8.56 -4.67 0.51
C CYS A 84 -9.11 -3.36 -0.06
N THR A 85 -8.26 -2.36 -0.22
CA THR A 85 -8.65 -1.05 -0.79
C THR A 85 -8.80 -1.04 -2.30
N GLY A 86 -8.29 -2.07 -2.99
CA GLY A 86 -8.26 -2.07 -4.45
C GLY A 86 -7.15 -1.20 -5.06
N CYS A 87 -6.15 -0.77 -4.28
CA CYS A 87 -5.07 0.11 -4.75
C CYS A 87 -4.12 -0.49 -5.80
N ALA A 88 -4.20 -1.81 -6.04
CA ALA A 88 -3.40 -2.56 -7.00
C ALA A 88 -1.87 -2.50 -6.84
N LEU A 89 -1.34 -1.94 -5.74
CA LEU A 89 0.11 -1.87 -5.49
C LEU A 89 0.79 -3.25 -5.40
N CYS A 90 0.04 -4.29 -5.02
CA CYS A 90 0.54 -5.66 -4.93
C CYS A 90 0.75 -6.33 -6.31
N VAL A 91 0.04 -5.88 -7.35
CA VAL A 91 0.12 -6.47 -8.70
C VAL A 91 1.55 -6.37 -9.26
N PRO A 92 2.15 -5.16 -9.41
CA PRO A 92 3.52 -5.05 -9.92
C PRO A 92 4.58 -5.58 -8.94
N ALA A 93 4.23 -5.77 -7.66
CA ALA A 93 5.12 -6.35 -6.67
C ALA A 93 5.22 -7.88 -6.79
N CYS A 94 4.31 -8.54 -7.51
CA CYS A 94 4.30 -9.98 -7.67
C CYS A 94 5.28 -10.41 -8.79
N PRO A 95 6.39 -11.10 -8.47
CA PRO A 95 7.42 -11.44 -9.46
C PRO A 95 6.97 -12.53 -10.46
N VAL A 96 5.85 -13.19 -10.17
CA VAL A 96 5.26 -14.27 -10.98
C VAL A 96 3.89 -13.89 -11.54
N ASP A 97 3.51 -12.62 -11.42
CA ASP A 97 2.27 -12.04 -11.96
C ASP A 97 0.99 -12.82 -11.62
N CYS A 98 0.94 -13.45 -10.45
CA CYS A 98 -0.19 -14.29 -10.02
C CYS A 98 -1.31 -13.50 -9.29
N ILE A 99 -1.39 -12.17 -9.45
CA ILE A 99 -2.38 -11.33 -8.73
C ILE A 99 -3.24 -10.57 -9.73
N ALA A 100 -4.55 -10.80 -9.67
CA ALA A 100 -5.53 -10.12 -10.51
C ALA A 100 -6.46 -9.21 -9.70
N MET A 101 -6.96 -8.15 -10.33
CA MET A 101 -7.99 -7.28 -9.73
C MET A 101 -9.37 -7.77 -10.17
N ARG A 102 -10.25 -8.09 -9.21
CA ARG A 102 -11.59 -8.60 -9.46
C ARG A 102 -12.66 -7.62 -8.97
N PRO A 103 -13.57 -7.15 -9.84
CA PRO A 103 -14.71 -6.32 -9.41
C PRO A 103 -15.59 -7.02 -8.38
N VAL A 104 -15.99 -6.31 -7.33
CA VAL A 104 -16.83 -6.85 -6.24
C VAL A 104 -18.08 -6.03 -5.95
N THR A 105 -18.27 -4.88 -6.61
CA THR A 105 -19.39 -3.97 -6.33
C THR A 105 -20.50 -3.98 -7.37
N GLY A 106 -20.46 -4.89 -8.35
CA GLY A 106 -21.43 -4.95 -9.45
C GLY A 106 -21.39 -3.66 -10.25
N ASP A 107 -22.55 -3.04 -10.47
CA ASP A 107 -22.66 -1.76 -11.19
C ASP A 107 -22.36 -0.53 -10.32
N ARG A 108 -22.15 -0.71 -9.00
CA ARG A 108 -21.84 0.41 -8.11
C ARG A 108 -20.40 0.87 -8.36
N THR A 109 -20.23 2.15 -8.59
CA THR A 109 -18.94 2.83 -8.81
C THR A 109 -18.71 3.96 -7.80
N GLY A 110 -17.52 4.53 -7.80
CA GLY A 110 -17.21 5.72 -7.00
C GLY A 110 -17.58 5.59 -5.53
N TRP A 111 -18.27 6.61 -5.01
CA TRP A 111 -18.74 6.67 -3.63
C TRP A 111 -19.94 5.76 -3.33
N ALA A 112 -20.61 5.23 -4.36
CA ALA A 112 -21.64 4.19 -4.18
C ALA A 112 -21.01 2.79 -3.98
N ALA A 113 -19.81 2.58 -4.51
CA ALA A 113 -19.02 1.36 -4.34
C ALA A 113 -18.26 1.31 -3.01
N TRP A 114 -18.01 2.48 -2.41
CA TRP A 114 -17.16 2.64 -1.24
C TRP A 114 -17.74 3.66 -0.27
N SER A 115 -18.29 3.16 0.84
CA SER A 115 -18.90 4.02 1.87
C SER A 115 -17.85 4.78 2.68
N GLU A 116 -18.27 5.89 3.30
CA GLU A 116 -17.41 6.68 4.20
C GLU A 116 -16.84 5.84 5.35
N VAL A 117 -17.67 4.98 5.95
CA VAL A 117 -17.23 4.03 7.01
C VAL A 117 -16.12 3.11 6.51
N GLN A 118 -16.24 2.57 5.30
CA GLN A 118 -15.19 1.73 4.70
C GLN A 118 -13.92 2.53 4.39
N ALA A 119 -14.05 3.78 3.95
CA ALA A 119 -12.92 4.66 3.67
C ALA A 119 -12.15 5.01 4.95
N ASP A 120 -12.86 5.29 6.04
CA ASP A 120 -12.26 5.59 7.33
C ASP A 120 -11.60 4.35 7.95
N ALA A 121 -12.22 3.18 7.86
CA ALA A 121 -11.60 1.92 8.28
C ALA A 121 -10.29 1.64 7.50
N ALA A 122 -10.28 1.87 6.18
CA ALA A 122 -9.07 1.73 5.38
C ALA A 122 -7.98 2.75 5.79
N ARG A 123 -8.37 3.99 6.09
CA ARG A 123 -7.45 5.03 6.56
C ARG A 123 -6.83 4.67 7.91
N GLN A 124 -7.61 4.14 8.85
CA GLN A 124 -7.12 3.66 10.15
C GLN A 124 -6.11 2.53 9.99
N ARG A 125 -6.41 1.53 9.14
CA ARG A 125 -5.46 0.45 8.82
C ARG A 125 -4.16 0.98 8.21
N TYR A 126 -4.24 1.95 7.30
CA TYR A 126 -3.05 2.58 6.73
C TYR A 126 -2.17 3.25 7.80
N VAL A 127 -2.79 3.98 8.73
CA VAL A 127 -2.07 4.61 9.84
C VAL A 127 -1.40 3.56 10.73
N TRP A 128 -2.13 2.51 11.15
CA TRP A 128 -1.58 1.43 11.96
C TRP A 128 -0.46 0.67 11.27
N HIS A 129 -0.58 0.44 9.96
CA HIS A 129 0.50 -0.15 9.15
C HIS A 129 1.76 0.72 9.22
N GLY A 130 1.63 2.04 9.02
CA GLY A 130 2.75 2.97 9.13
C GLY A 130 3.40 2.97 10.51
N GLU A 131 2.61 2.98 11.58
CA GLU A 131 3.11 2.90 12.96
C GLU A 131 3.85 1.60 13.24
N ARG A 132 3.33 0.46 12.74
CA ARG A 132 3.96 -0.85 12.84
C ARG A 132 5.30 -0.87 12.12
N LEU A 133 5.37 -0.39 10.89
CA LEU A 133 6.63 -0.32 10.13
C LEU A 133 7.65 0.61 10.79
N ALA A 134 7.22 1.77 11.27
CA ALA A 134 8.10 2.71 11.96
C ALA A 134 8.69 2.10 13.23
N ARG A 135 7.91 1.31 13.98
CA ARG A 135 8.41 0.56 15.14
C ARG A 135 9.44 -0.50 14.73
N GLN A 136 9.13 -1.32 13.73
CA GLN A 136 10.04 -2.36 13.23
C GLN A 136 11.36 -1.77 12.72
N GLN A 137 11.32 -0.64 12.03
CA GLN A 137 12.51 0.05 11.55
C GLN A 137 13.39 0.51 12.71
N ARG A 138 12.82 1.17 13.73
CA ARG A 138 13.56 1.59 14.93
C ARG A 138 14.23 0.43 15.66
N GLU A 139 13.51 -0.69 15.81
CA GLU A 139 14.04 -1.90 16.44
C GLU A 139 15.20 -2.52 15.63
N HIS A 140 15.04 -2.59 14.30
CA HIS A 140 16.09 -3.07 13.39
C HIS A 140 17.33 -2.19 13.46
N ASP A 141 17.15 -0.86 13.37
CA ASP A 141 18.25 0.11 13.39
C ASP A 141 19.00 0.06 14.73
N ALA A 142 18.29 -0.02 15.85
CA ALA A 142 18.88 -0.17 17.17
C ALA A 142 19.72 -1.46 17.26
N ARG A 143 19.21 -2.58 16.76
CA ARG A 143 19.94 -3.86 16.74
C ARG A 143 21.19 -3.80 15.87
N MET A 144 21.11 -3.17 14.71
CA MET A 144 22.24 -3.03 13.78
C MET A 144 23.30 -2.08 14.33
N ALA A 145 22.91 -0.97 14.95
CA ALA A 145 23.80 -0.05 15.64
C ALA A 145 24.54 -0.73 16.81
N ALA A 146 23.84 -1.50 17.63
CA ALA A 146 24.45 -2.27 18.72
C ALA A 146 25.48 -3.28 18.19
N ARG A 147 25.16 -3.99 17.11
CA ARG A 147 26.08 -4.94 16.46
C ARG A 147 27.30 -4.24 15.86
N ALA A 148 27.12 -3.07 15.25
CA ALA A 148 28.20 -2.27 14.69
C ALA A 148 29.15 -1.76 15.79
N SER A 149 28.61 -1.24 16.89
CA SER A 149 29.38 -0.80 18.06
C SER A 149 30.21 -1.94 18.65
N ALA A 150 29.60 -3.11 18.89
CA ALA A 150 30.30 -4.28 19.41
C ALA A 150 31.45 -4.76 18.49
N ARG A 151 31.24 -4.70 17.15
CA ARG A 151 32.29 -5.04 16.18
C ARG A 151 33.44 -4.03 16.18
N LEU A 152 33.14 -2.74 16.29
CA LEU A 152 34.17 -1.70 16.35
C LEU A 152 35.02 -1.86 17.62
N THR A 153 34.38 -2.08 18.77
CA THR A 153 35.09 -2.34 20.04
C THR A 153 36.01 -3.55 19.92
N ALA A 154 35.57 -4.65 19.30
CA ALA A 154 36.40 -5.85 19.11
C ALA A 154 37.62 -5.60 18.20
N LEU A 155 37.53 -4.73 17.19
CA LEU A 155 38.65 -4.35 16.34
C LEU A 155 39.65 -3.41 17.05
N GLN A 156 39.18 -2.64 18.01
CA GLN A 156 39.99 -1.70 18.80
C GLN A 156 40.73 -2.37 19.95
N VAL A 157 40.48 -3.66 20.24
CA VAL A 157 41.29 -4.42 21.20
C VAL A 157 42.70 -4.55 20.61
N PRO A 158 43.73 -3.96 21.23
CA PRO A 158 45.09 -4.07 20.72
C PRO A 158 45.47 -5.56 20.66
N ARG A 159 45.95 -6.02 19.49
CA ARG A 159 46.63 -7.32 19.42
C ARG A 159 47.81 -7.21 20.37
N GLY A 160 47.74 -7.95 21.48
CA GLY A 160 48.68 -7.79 22.58
C GLY A 160 50.11 -7.81 22.09
N ALA A 161 50.91 -6.90 22.67
CA ALA A 161 52.32 -7.15 22.91
C ALA A 161 52.45 -8.56 23.49
N GLY A 162 52.94 -9.48 22.67
CA GLY A 162 53.27 -10.84 23.01
C GLY A 162 54.56 -11.16 22.31
N ASP A 163 55.55 -11.58 23.10
CA ASP A 163 56.85 -12.17 22.75
C ASP A 163 58.05 -11.21 22.79
N ALA A 164 58.43 -10.79 24.01
CA ALA A 164 59.83 -10.65 24.45
C ALA A 164 59.91 -10.71 25.98
#